data_AF-A0A0S2EQ08-F1
#
_entry.id   AF-A0A0S2EQ08-F1
#
_cell.length_a   1.000
_cell.length_b   1.000
_cell.length_c   1.000
_cell.angle_alpha   90.00
_cell.angle_beta   90.00
_cell.angle_gamma   90.00
#
_symmetry.space_group_name_H-M   'P 1'
#
loop_
_entity.id
_entity.type
_entity.pdbx_description
1 polymer ?
#
loop_
_entity_poly.entity_id
_entity_poly.type
_entity_poly.pdbx_seq_one_letter_code
_entity_poly.pdbx_strand_id
1 'polypeptide(L)'
;MINENYRSGNHEAQQTASGLAVEALSFIASDGLLFSRFLRLTGLELENLRQAADEPAFLAGVLDFVLSDERILTDFAAHIDVPPERVAAARRVMAGPYAESYS
;
A
#
# COMPACT_ATOMS: atom_id res chain seq x y z
N MET A 1 28.16 -15.20 -31.03
CA MET A 1 27.55 -15.54 -29.73
C MET A 1 27.03 -14.24 -29.14
N ILE A 2 25.72 -14.10 -29.05
CA ILE A 2 25.00 -12.87 -28.70
C ILE A 2 24.74 -12.85 -27.19
N ASN A 3 25.34 -11.85 -26.54
CA ASN A 3 25.14 -11.31 -25.19
C ASN A 3 24.22 -12.06 -24.19
N GLU A 4 24.83 -12.66 -23.16
CA GLU A 4 24.23 -13.15 -21.91
C GLU A 4 23.75 -11.99 -21.01
N ASN A 5 22.75 -11.24 -21.46
CA ASN A 5 22.14 -10.21 -20.63
C ASN A 5 20.66 -10.04 -20.93
N TYR A 6 19.88 -11.10 -20.71
CA TYR A 6 18.50 -10.93 -20.29
C TYR A 6 18.51 -10.43 -18.84
N ARG A 7 18.80 -9.13 -18.71
CA ARG A 7 18.56 -8.34 -17.52
C ARG A 7 17.15 -8.64 -16.99
N SER A 8 17.07 -9.06 -15.73
CA SER A 8 15.96 -8.74 -14.83
C SER A 8 14.56 -9.24 -15.24
N GLY A 9 14.39 -10.54 -15.47
CA GLY A 9 13.07 -11.10 -15.86
C GLY A 9 12.00 -11.25 -14.77
N ASN A 10 12.30 -11.05 -13.48
CA ASN A 10 11.42 -11.50 -12.38
C ASN A 10 11.16 -10.51 -11.23
N HIS A 11 11.59 -9.25 -11.29
CA HIS A 11 11.43 -8.31 -10.14
C HIS A 11 10.13 -7.49 -10.16
N GLU A 12 9.39 -7.45 -11.27
CA GLU A 12 8.32 -6.46 -11.48
C GLU A 12 6.91 -7.08 -11.53
N ALA A 13 6.80 -8.41 -11.66
CA ALA A 13 5.50 -9.07 -11.90
C ALA A 13 4.69 -9.38 -10.63
N GLN A 14 5.30 -9.25 -9.44
CA GLN A 14 4.64 -9.50 -8.17
C GLN A 14 4.93 -8.34 -7.20
N GLN A 15 4.35 -7.16 -7.46
CA GLN A 15 4.12 -6.22 -6.35
C GLN A 15 3.33 -6.97 -5.28
N THR A 16 4.02 -7.34 -4.20
CA THR A 16 3.41 -8.01 -3.05
C THR A 16 2.46 -7.02 -2.39
N ALA A 17 1.44 -7.51 -1.68
CA ALA A 17 0.49 -6.64 -1.01
C ALA A 17 1.19 -5.63 -0.06
N SER A 18 2.27 -6.07 0.59
CA SER A 18 3.14 -5.22 1.40
C SER A 18 3.89 -4.16 0.59
N GLY A 19 4.40 -4.50 -0.59
CA GLY A 19 5.04 -3.52 -1.48
C GLY A 19 4.08 -2.42 -1.92
N LEU A 20 2.85 -2.81 -2.26
CA LEU A 20 1.80 -1.86 -2.65
C LEU A 20 1.42 -0.92 -1.50
N ALA A 21 1.36 -1.44 -0.28
CA ALA A 21 1.09 -0.65 0.91
C ALA A 21 2.21 0.35 1.24
N VAL A 22 3.47 -0.03 1.02
CA VAL A 22 4.62 0.86 1.20
C VAL A 22 4.63 1.96 0.15
N GLU A 23 4.30 1.66 -1.11
CA GLU A 23 4.10 2.68 -2.14
C GLU A 23 2.94 3.63 -1.79
N ALA A 24 1.82 3.10 -1.33
CA ALA A 24 0.69 3.91 -0.88
C ALA A 24 1.08 4.86 0.26
N LEU A 25 1.87 4.38 1.23
CA LEU A 25 2.38 5.21 2.31
C LEU A 25 3.29 6.33 1.79
N SER A 26 4.16 6.00 0.83
CA SER A 26 5.06 6.97 0.19
C SER A 26 4.29 8.03 -0.60
N PHE A 27 3.24 7.62 -1.32
CA PHE A 27 2.33 8.52 -2.02
C PHE A 27 1.63 9.48 -1.06
N ILE A 28 1.09 8.97 0.05
CA ILE A 28 0.45 9.80 1.08
C ILE A 28 1.47 10.76 1.70
N ALA A 29 2.68 10.30 2.02
CA ALA A 29 3.74 11.13 2.60
C ALA A 29 4.25 12.23 1.66
N SER A 30 4.11 12.04 0.34
CA SER A 30 4.46 13.03 -0.68
C SER A 30 3.52 14.25 -0.64
N ASP A 31 2.26 14.06 -0.22
CA ASP A 31 1.29 15.14 -0.04
C ASP A 31 1.12 15.47 1.45
N GLY A 32 1.67 16.62 1.87
CA GLY A 32 1.63 17.04 3.27
C GLY A 32 0.22 17.18 3.86
N LEU A 33 -0.80 17.48 3.05
CA LEU A 33 -2.20 17.56 3.50
C LEU A 33 -2.79 16.16 3.70
N LEU A 34 -2.58 15.25 2.75
CA LEU A 34 -3.01 13.85 2.88
C LEU A 34 -2.31 13.17 4.06
N PHE A 35 -1.00 13.37 4.19
CA PHE A 35 -0.22 12.84 5.30
C PHE A 35 -0.73 13.35 6.66
N SER A 36 -0.97 14.66 6.78
CA SER A 36 -1.52 15.24 8.00
C SER A 36 -2.94 14.75 8.31
N ARG A 37 -3.73 14.39 7.29
CA ARG A 37 -5.06 13.79 7.45
C ARG A 37 -4.95 12.33 7.91
N PHE A 38 -4.03 11.56 7.31
CA PHE A 38 -3.78 10.17 7.66
C PHE A 38 -3.32 10.02 9.11
N LEU A 39 -2.36 10.82 9.57
CA LEU A 39 -1.88 10.82 10.95
C LEU A 39 -3.03 11.14 11.94
N ARG A 40 -3.88 12.12 11.62
CA ARG A 40 -5.04 12.48 12.44
C ARG A 40 -6.09 11.37 12.52
N LEU A 41 -6.31 10.63 11.45
CA LEU A 41 -7.28 9.53 11.43
C LEU A 41 -6.76 8.28 12.14
N THR A 42 -5.47 7.98 11.98
CA THR A 42 -4.82 6.83 12.63
C THR A 42 -4.44 7.09 14.08
N GLY A 43 -4.39 8.36 14.50
CA GLY A 43 -3.90 8.77 15.82
C GLY A 43 -2.39 8.59 15.99
N LEU A 44 -1.65 8.42 14.88
CA LEU A 44 -0.22 8.23 14.90
C LEU A 44 0.54 9.56 14.85
N GLU A 45 1.67 9.57 15.54
CA GLU A 45 2.66 10.63 15.48
C GLU A 45 3.78 10.25 14.49
N LEU A 46 4.46 11.25 13.94
CA LEU A 46 5.57 11.03 12.98
C LEU A 46 6.68 10.15 13.56
N GLU A 47 6.97 10.28 14.87
CA GLU A 47 7.99 9.46 15.56
C GLU A 47 7.63 7.97 15.59
N ASN A 48 6.34 7.64 15.69
CA ASN A 48 5.86 6.26 15.76
C ASN A 48 5.62 5.67 14.37
N LEU A 49 5.53 6.51 13.33
CA LEU A 49 5.25 6.09 11.96
C LEU A 49 6.26 5.06 11.45
N ARG A 50 7.55 5.26 11.71
CA ARG A 50 8.60 4.35 11.22
C ARG A 50 8.47 2.96 11.85
N GLN A 51 8.07 2.88 13.11
CA GLN A 51 7.83 1.61 13.78
C GLN A 51 6.52 0.98 13.29
N ALA A 52 5.47 1.79 13.14
CA ALA A 52 4.20 1.33 12.59
C ALA A 52 4.35 0.79 11.16
N ALA A 53 5.19 1.40 10.31
CA ALA A 53 5.46 0.95 8.95
C ALA A 53 6.08 -0.46 8.86
N ASP A 54 6.69 -0.95 9.94
CA ASP A 54 7.19 -2.33 10.05
C ASP A 54 6.06 -3.34 10.34
N GLU A 55 4.92 -2.86 10.85
CA GLU A 55 3.78 -3.70 11.17
C GLU A 55 2.89 -3.96 9.95
N PRO A 56 2.64 -5.24 9.59
CA PRO A 56 1.78 -5.57 8.44
C PRO A 56 0.33 -5.11 8.65
N ALA A 57 -0.15 -5.04 9.89
CA ALA A 57 -1.47 -4.53 10.24
C ALA A 57 -1.60 -3.03 9.94
N PHE A 58 -0.54 -2.25 10.18
CA PHE A 58 -0.52 -0.83 9.85
C PHE A 58 -0.51 -0.61 8.34
N LEU A 59 0.31 -1.37 7.59
CA LEU A 59 0.31 -1.33 6.13
C LEU A 59 -1.08 -1.67 5.54
N ALA A 60 -1.80 -2.60 6.15
CA ALA A 60 -3.20 -2.86 5.79
C ALA A 60 -4.09 -1.63 6.04
N GLY A 61 -3.89 -0.90 7.14
CA GLY A 61 -4.57 0.36 7.44
C GLY A 61 -4.24 1.50 6.46
N VAL A 62 -3.03 1.53 5.91
CA VAL A 62 -2.64 2.47 4.84
C VAL A 62 -3.48 2.21 3.58
N LEU A 63 -3.58 0.94 3.16
CA LEU A 63 -4.42 0.57 2.02
C LEU A 63 -5.91 0.84 2.30
N ASP A 64 -6.36 0.64 3.54
CA ASP A 64 -7.73 0.98 3.98
C ASP A 64 -8.02 2.47 3.80
N PHE A 65 -7.09 3.34 4.20
CA PHE A 65 -7.20 4.78 4.02
C PHE A 65 -7.27 5.18 2.55
N VAL A 66 -6.45 4.58 1.68
CA VAL A 66 -6.51 4.79 0.22
C VAL A 66 -7.86 4.35 -0.33
N LEU A 67 -8.38 3.20 0.12
CA LEU A 67 -9.68 2.66 -0.31
C LEU A 67 -10.88 3.43 0.28
N SER A 68 -10.67 4.20 1.34
CA SER A 68 -11.71 5.00 2.01
C SER A 68 -12.18 6.18 1.17
N ASP A 69 -11.35 6.66 0.24
CA ASP A 69 -11.63 7.82 -0.61
C ASP A 69 -11.31 7.47 -2.07
N GLU A 70 -12.34 7.45 -2.93
CA GLU A 70 -12.23 7.09 -4.35
C GLU A 70 -11.21 7.96 -5.11
N ARG A 71 -11.05 9.23 -4.72
CA ARG A 71 -10.05 10.11 -5.35
C ARG A 71 -8.64 9.67 -5.00
N ILE A 72 -8.36 9.39 -3.74
CA ILE A 72 -7.05 8.91 -3.27
C ILE A 72 -6.71 7.58 -3.96
N LEU A 73 -7.69 6.67 -4.03
CA LEU A 73 -7.55 5.41 -4.75
C LEU A 73 -7.20 5.60 -6.22
N THR A 74 -7.93 6.48 -6.93
CA THR A 74 -7.72 6.72 -8.36
C THR A 74 -6.39 7.40 -8.64
N ASP A 75 -6.02 8.41 -7.85
CA ASP A 75 -4.72 9.08 -7.95
C ASP A 75 -3.56 8.13 -7.66
N PHE A 76 -3.67 7.32 -6.60
CA PHE A 76 -2.65 6.33 -6.27
C PHE A 76 -2.53 5.27 -7.37
N ALA A 77 -3.66 4.71 -7.82
CA ALA A 77 -3.71 3.73 -8.91
C ALA A 77 -3.07 4.27 -10.20
N ALA A 78 -3.33 5.54 -10.53
CA ALA A 78 -2.71 6.24 -11.64
C ALA A 78 -1.20 6.49 -11.42
N HIS A 79 -0.78 6.77 -10.18
CA HIS A 79 0.62 7.00 -9.84
C HIS A 79 1.50 5.78 -10.10
N ILE A 80 0.99 4.57 -9.82
CA ILE A 80 1.72 3.31 -9.95
C ILE A 80 1.34 2.51 -11.20
N ASP A 81 0.51 3.08 -12.09
CA ASP A 81 0.01 2.47 -13.33
C ASP A 81 -0.65 1.09 -13.11
N VAL A 82 -1.46 0.95 -12.06
CA VAL A 82 -2.21 -0.29 -11.78
C VAL A 82 -3.71 -0.04 -11.69
N PRO A 83 -4.56 -1.03 -11.97
CA PRO A 83 -6.00 -0.86 -11.77
C PRO A 83 -6.32 -0.79 -10.26
N PRO A 84 -7.29 0.06 -9.84
CA PRO A 84 -7.74 0.20 -8.44
C PRO A 84 -8.09 -1.13 -7.77
N GLU A 85 -8.57 -2.09 -8.56
CA GLU A 85 -8.91 -3.45 -8.15
C GLU A 85 -7.72 -4.19 -7.51
N ARG A 86 -6.49 -3.93 -7.97
CA ARG A 86 -5.28 -4.52 -7.36
C ARG A 86 -5.03 -3.99 -5.95
N VAL A 87 -5.35 -2.72 -5.70
CA VAL A 87 -5.25 -2.10 -4.36
C VAL A 87 -6.23 -2.76 -3.40
N ALA A 88 -7.48 -2.97 -3.84
CA ALA A 88 -8.49 -3.70 -3.08
C ALA A 88 -8.10 -5.17 -2.84
N ALA A 89 -7.52 -5.83 -3.84
CA ALA A 89 -7.04 -7.21 -3.72
C ALA A 89 -5.87 -7.30 -2.71
N ALA A 90 -4.91 -6.38 -2.76
CA ALA A 90 -3.80 -6.32 -1.81
C ALA A 90 -4.31 -6.15 -0.37
N ARG A 91 -5.26 -5.24 -0.14
CA ARG A 91 -5.87 -5.04 1.18
C ARG A 91 -6.51 -6.30 1.74
N ARG A 92 -7.19 -7.08 0.89
CA ARG A 92 -7.82 -8.36 1.27
C ARG A 92 -6.77 -9.41 1.65
N VAL A 93 -5.68 -9.50 0.90
CA VAL A 93 -4.56 -10.40 1.22
C VAL A 93 -3.93 -10.05 2.57
N MET A 94 -3.78 -8.75 2.89
CA MET A 94 -3.19 -8.30 4.16
C MET A 94 -4.12 -8.42 5.37
N ALA A 95 -5.45 -8.48 5.17
CA ALA A 95 -6.40 -8.69 6.26
C ALA A 95 -6.26 -10.08 6.90
N GLY A 96 -5.60 -11.03 6.23
CA GLY A 96 -5.48 -12.42 6.67
C GLY A 96 -6.84 -13.13 6.76
N PRO A 97 -6.85 -14.45 7.02
CA PRO A 97 -8.07 -15.25 7.18
C PRO A 97 -8.85 -14.96 8.48
N TYR A 98 -8.60 -13.85 9.18
CA TYR A 98 -9.32 -13.48 10.41
C TYR A 98 -10.80 -13.13 10.19
N ALA A 99 -11.30 -13.16 8.95
CA ALA A 99 -12.72 -13.04 8.63
C ALA A 99 -13.51 -14.36 8.81
N GLU A 100 -12.85 -15.52 8.97
CA GLU A 100 -13.51 -16.84 9.03
C GLU A 100 -13.69 -17.41 10.45
N SER A 101 -13.26 -16.71 11.50
CA SER A 101 -13.32 -17.23 12.88
C SER A 101 -14.61 -16.91 13.66
N TYR A 102 -15.64 -16.34 13.01
CA TYR A 102 -16.99 -16.22 13.59
C TYR A 102 -18.07 -16.46 12.51
N SER A 103 -18.32 -17.74 12.21
CA SER A 103 -19.56 -18.16 11.55
C SER A 103 -20.10 -19.45 12.15
#